data_AF-A0A936GFQ3-F1
#
_entry.id   AF-A0A936GFQ3-F1
#
_cell.length_a   1.000
_cell.length_b   1.000
_cell.length_c   1.000
_cell.angle_alpha   90.00
_cell.angle_beta   90.00
_cell.angle_gamma   90.00
#
_symmetry.space_group_name_H-M   'P 1'
#
loop_
_entity.id
_entity.type
_entity.pdbx_description
1 polymer ?
#
loop_
_entity_poly.entity_id
_entity_poly.type
_entity_poly.pdbx_seq_one_letter_code
_entity_poly.pdbx_strand_id
1 'polypeptide(L)'
;MEAGKRTIREIFNRGQNLEIPFFQRAYVWDTTQWLRFLEDMRSVSQSRKPYFLGSVILKQEETASNIDAKRTVVDGQQRLTTLNIFLKVLCLKKCRLPLFSCQCEVVVNL
;
A
#
# COMPACT_ATOMS: atom_id res chain seq x y z
N MET A 1 -9.70 13.83 -12.70
CA MET A 1 -9.27 13.11 -11.48
C MET A 1 -10.51 12.48 -10.87
N GLU A 2 -10.57 11.15 -10.77
CA GLU A 2 -11.68 10.47 -10.09
C GLU A 2 -11.36 10.30 -8.61
N ALA A 3 -12.23 10.80 -7.73
CA ALA A 3 -12.14 10.58 -6.30
C ALA A 3 -13.17 9.53 -5.90
N GLY A 4 -12.74 8.45 -5.24
CA GLY A 4 -13.62 7.37 -4.84
C GLY A 4 -13.09 6.61 -3.63
N LYS A 5 -14.00 6.10 -2.81
CA LYS A 5 -13.65 5.18 -1.72
C LYS A 5 -13.14 3.88 -2.34
N ARG A 6 -11.90 3.51 -2.04
CA ARG A 6 -11.28 2.25 -2.46
C ARG A 6 -10.81 1.45 -1.25
N THR A 7 -10.91 0.13 -1.33
CA THR A 7 -10.37 -0.76 -0.30
C THR A 7 -8.90 -1.10 -0.58
N ILE A 8 -8.16 -1.51 0.45
CA ILE A 8 -6.76 -1.99 0.30
C ILE A 8 -6.69 -3.16 -0.70
N ARG A 9 -7.71 -4.03 -0.73
CA ARG A 9 -7.79 -5.12 -1.70
C ARG A 9 -7.86 -4.61 -3.14
N GLU A 10 -8.63 -3.54 -3.39
CA GLU A 10 -8.73 -2.93 -4.73
C GLU A 10 -7.45 -2.21 -5.14
N ILE A 11 -6.70 -1.66 -4.17
CA ILE A 11 -5.43 -0.97 -4.43
C ILE A 11 -4.32 -1.98 -4.78
N PHE A 12 -4.25 -3.11 -4.07
CA PHE A 12 -3.25 -4.17 -4.28
C PHE A 12 -3.78 -5.35 -5.11
N ASN A 13 -4.70 -5.10 -6.04
CA ASN A 13 -5.28 -6.17 -6.85
C ASN A 13 -4.23 -6.80 -7.80
N ARG A 14 -4.36 -8.10 -8.06
CA ARG A 14 -3.47 -8.80 -9.01
C ARG A 14 -3.64 -8.20 -10.41
N GLY A 15 -2.53 -7.80 -11.04
CA GLY A 15 -2.50 -7.17 -12.38
C GLY A 15 -2.38 -5.63 -12.36
N GLN A 16 -2.22 -5.01 -11.19
CA GLN A 16 -1.97 -3.57 -11.09
C GLN A 16 -0.68 -3.32 -10.32
N ASN A 17 0.29 -2.71 -11.01
CA ASN A 17 1.58 -2.38 -10.42
C ASN A 17 1.53 -0.95 -9.86
N LEU A 18 1.90 -0.80 -8.59
CA LEU A 18 2.07 0.50 -7.95
C LEU A 18 3.53 0.94 -8.09
N GLU A 19 3.75 2.05 -8.75
CA GLU A 19 5.06 2.63 -8.98
C GLU A 19 5.26 3.87 -8.11
N ILE A 20 6.40 3.95 -7.42
CA ILE A 20 6.81 5.14 -6.67
C ILE A 20 7.84 5.89 -7.56
N PRO A 21 7.54 7.12 -8.02
CA PRO A 21 8.48 7.89 -8.83
C PRO A 21 9.79 8.18 -8.09
N PHE A 22 10.90 8.22 -8.82
CA PHE A 22 12.24 8.49 -8.26
C PHE A 22 12.36 9.86 -7.55
N PHE A 23 11.57 10.85 -7.94
CA PHE A 23 11.61 12.20 -7.38
C PHE A 23 10.79 12.32 -6.07
N GLN A 24 10.20 11.23 -5.58
CA GLN A 24 9.51 11.23 -4.30
C GLN A 24 10.51 11.21 -3.14
N ARG A 25 10.12 11.82 -2.02
CA ARG A 25 10.94 11.79 -0.79
C ARG A 25 11.12 10.35 -0.29
N ALA A 26 12.29 10.07 0.26
CA ALA A 26 12.59 8.80 0.93
C ALA A 26 11.63 8.52 2.10
N TYR A 27 11.61 7.26 2.55
CA TYR A 27 10.84 6.86 3.71
C TYR A 27 11.40 7.50 4.99
N VAL A 28 10.58 8.26 5.72
CA VAL A 28 11.00 9.02 6.92
C VAL A 28 10.09 8.79 8.13
N TRP A 29 9.17 7.83 8.09
CA TRP A 29 8.39 7.48 9.28
C TRP A 29 9.30 6.78 10.30
N ASP A 30 9.39 7.39 11.47
CA ASP A 30 10.06 6.92 12.67
C ASP A 30 9.10 6.13 13.58
N THR A 31 9.63 5.73 14.74
CA THR A 31 8.92 4.93 15.75
C THR A 31 7.58 5.55 16.16
N THR A 32 7.48 6.87 16.23
CA THR A 32 6.27 7.59 16.65
C THR A 32 5.13 7.36 15.67
N GLN A 33 5.37 7.49 14.37
CA GLN A 33 4.33 7.27 13.36
C GLN A 33 3.99 5.78 13.24
N TRP A 34 4.98 4.90 13.39
CA TRP A 34 4.75 3.45 13.47
C TRP A 34 3.87 3.06 14.65
N LEU A 35 4.13 3.58 15.85
CA LEU A 35 3.32 3.29 17.04
C LEU A 35 1.88 3.72 16.84
N ARG A 36 1.66 4.92 16.29
CA ARG A 36 0.32 5.39 15.96
C ARG A 36 -0.39 4.48 14.95
N PHE A 37 0.30 4.11 13.86
CA PHE A 37 -0.25 3.20 12.86
C PHE A 37 -0.63 1.84 13.46
N LEU A 38 0.23 1.29 14.33
CA LEU A 38 -0.04 0.00 14.98
C LEU A 38 -1.22 0.07 15.96
N GLU A 39 -1.37 1.17 16.70
CA GLU A 39 -2.52 1.38 17.58
C GLU A 39 -3.82 1.47 16.77
N ASP A 40 -3.78 2.19 15.64
CA ASP A 40 -4.90 2.26 14.72
C ASP A 40 -5.26 0.84 14.20
N MET A 41 -4.28 0.06 13.74
CA MET A 41 -4.53 -1.33 13.28
C MET A 41 -5.07 -2.24 14.38
N ARG A 42 -4.63 -2.05 15.64
CA ARG A 42 -5.18 -2.76 16.80
C ARG A 42 -6.65 -2.41 16.99
N SER A 43 -6.99 -1.13 16.97
CA SER A 43 -8.37 -0.65 17.10
C SER A 43 -9.28 -1.18 15.99
N VAL A 44 -8.79 -1.24 14.75
CA VAL A 44 -9.52 -1.85 13.62
C VAL A 44 -9.79 -3.33 13.86
N SER A 45 -8.80 -4.07 14.35
CA SER A 45 -8.94 -5.51 14.61
C SER A 45 -9.99 -5.83 15.67
N GLN A 46 -10.15 -4.95 16.66
CA GLN A 46 -11.10 -5.11 17.76
C GLN A 46 -12.51 -4.65 17.37
N SER A 47 -12.63 -3.52 16.69
CA SER A 47 -13.92 -2.90 16.36
C SER A 47 -14.62 -3.50 15.14
N ARG A 48 -13.87 -4.14 14.22
CA ARG A 48 -14.35 -4.64 12.91
C ARG A 48 -15.08 -3.58 12.07
N LYS A 49 -14.90 -2.29 12.37
CA LYS A 49 -15.48 -1.18 11.62
C LYS A 49 -14.55 -0.77 10.46
N PRO A 50 -15.10 -0.26 9.35
CA PRO A 50 -14.28 0.35 8.30
C PRO A 50 -13.45 1.49 8.88
N TYR A 51 -12.15 1.49 8.60
CA TYR A 51 -11.22 2.53 9.03
C TYR A 51 -10.68 3.29 7.83
N PHE A 52 -10.55 4.61 8.02
CA PHE A 52 -10.01 5.50 7.01
C PHE A 52 -8.51 5.67 7.23
N LEU A 53 -7.70 5.00 6.39
CA LEU A 53 -6.23 5.11 6.38
C LEU A 53 -5.72 6.45 5.78
N GLY A 54 -6.65 7.33 5.41
CA GLY A 54 -6.38 8.59 4.74
C GLY A 54 -6.41 8.49 3.22
N SER A 55 -6.34 9.65 2.56
CA SER A 55 -6.40 9.77 1.09
C SER A 55 -5.10 9.33 0.43
N VAL A 56 -5.17 8.68 -0.72
CA VAL A 56 -4.02 8.33 -1.57
C VAL A 56 -4.30 8.89 -2.95
N ILE A 57 -3.30 9.51 -3.58
CA ILE A 57 -3.42 10.04 -4.94
C ILE A 57 -2.63 9.12 -5.87
N LEU A 58 -3.34 8.50 -6.80
CA LEU A 58 -2.77 7.62 -7.82
C LEU A 58 -2.99 8.25 -9.20
N LYS A 59 -1.97 8.23 -10.04
CA LYS A 59 -2.06 8.54 -11.46
C LYS A 59 -2.12 7.23 -12.22
N GLN A 60 -3.24 6.98 -12.90
CA GLN A 60 -3.37 5.85 -13.81
C GLN A 60 -2.64 6.17 -15.11
N GLU A 61 -1.76 5.29 -15.55
CA GLU A 61 -1.21 5.35 -16.91
C GLU A 61 -2.12 4.57 -17.85
N GLU A 62 -2.47 5.16 -18.99
CA GLU A 62 -3.29 4.50 -20.00
C GLU A 62 -2.49 3.37 -20.63
N THR A 63 -2.94 2.13 -20.43
CA THR A 63 -2.38 0.94 -21.08
C THR A 63 -3.46 0.32 -21.94
N ALA A 64 -3.11 -0.12 -23.15
CA ALA A 64 -4.06 -0.70 -24.11
C ALA A 64 -4.75 -1.98 -23.61
N SER A 65 -4.24 -2.59 -22.54
CA SER A 65 -4.78 -3.78 -21.88
C SER A 65 -4.74 -3.61 -20.36
N ASN A 66 -5.86 -3.88 -19.68
CA ASN A 66 -6.00 -3.83 -18.21
C ASN A 66 -5.10 -4.83 -17.44
N ILE A 67 -4.34 -5.67 -18.13
CA ILE A 67 -3.58 -6.80 -17.56
C ILE A 67 -2.24 -6.34 -16.94
N ASP A 68 -1.74 -5.15 -17.26
CA ASP A 68 -0.50 -4.57 -16.69
C ASP A 68 -0.65 -3.07 -16.38
N ALA A 69 -1.80 -2.70 -15.82
CA ALA A 69 -2.11 -1.30 -15.58
C ALA A 69 -1.16 -0.71 -14.52
N LYS A 70 -0.21 0.13 -14.95
CA LYS A 70 0.71 0.85 -14.06
C LYS A 70 0.01 2.05 -13.42
N ARG A 71 0.19 2.18 -12.10
CA ARG A 71 -0.34 3.26 -11.30
C ARG A 71 0.77 3.93 -10.51
N THR A 72 0.99 5.19 -10.82
CA THR A 72 2.04 5.98 -10.19
C THR A 72 1.51 6.64 -8.93
N VAL A 73 2.18 6.44 -7.81
CA VAL A 73 1.81 7.03 -6.51
C VAL A 73 2.26 8.48 -6.47
N VAL A 74 1.32 9.40 -6.43
CA VAL A 74 1.58 10.85 -6.35
C VAL A 74 1.62 11.31 -4.89
N ASP A 75 0.71 10.79 -4.06
CA ASP A 75 0.69 11.04 -2.62
C ASP A 75 0.21 9.79 -1.85
N GLY A 76 0.61 9.67 -0.59
CA GLY A 76 0.32 8.54 0.27
C GLY A 76 1.42 7.48 0.34
N GLN A 77 2.57 7.72 -0.28
CA GLN A 77 3.68 6.76 -0.35
C GLN A 77 4.09 6.18 1.02
N GLN A 78 4.27 7.01 2.05
CA GLN A 78 4.74 6.54 3.35
C GLN A 78 3.74 5.59 4.00
N ARG A 79 2.45 5.87 3.85
CA ARG A 79 1.36 5.04 4.38
C ARG A 79 1.29 3.71 3.65
N LEU A 80 1.36 3.74 2.31
CA LEU A 80 1.36 2.53 1.49
C LEU A 80 2.58 1.65 1.78
N THR A 81 3.77 2.23 1.88
CA THR A 81 5.01 1.51 2.22
C THR A 81 4.93 0.89 3.61
N THR A 82 4.50 1.65 4.62
CA THR A 82 4.30 1.15 5.99
C THR A 82 3.32 -0.03 6.01
N LEU A 83 2.18 0.13 5.34
CA LEU A 83 1.17 -0.93 5.25
C LEU A 83 1.73 -2.18 4.55
N ASN A 84 2.51 -2.01 3.49
CA ASN A 84 3.13 -3.13 2.77
C ASN A 84 4.11 -3.91 3.66
N ILE A 85 5.02 -3.20 4.34
CA ILE A 85 5.96 -3.80 5.31
C ILE A 85 5.18 -4.54 6.41
N PHE A 86 4.15 -3.91 6.98
CA PHE A 86 3.31 -4.52 8.01
C PHE A 86 2.67 -5.83 7.53
N LEU A 87 2.06 -5.83 6.33
CA LEU A 87 1.46 -7.02 5.74
C LEU A 87 2.50 -8.12 5.46
N LYS A 88 3.70 -7.76 5.00
CA LYS A 88 4.80 -8.70 4.78
C LYS A 88 5.23 -9.37 6.09
N VAL A 89 5.40 -8.60 7.16
CA VAL A 89 5.77 -9.14 8.49
C VAL A 89 4.68 -10.06 9.03
N LEU A 90 3.40 -9.68 8.91
CA LEU A 90 2.29 -10.55 9.30
C LEU A 90 2.27 -11.87 8.53
N CYS A 91 2.53 -11.81 7.22
CA CYS A 91 2.62 -12.98 6.35
C CYS A 91 3.76 -13.93 6.79
N LEU A 92 4.94 -13.37 7.08
CA LEU A 92 6.09 -14.11 7.60
C LEU A 92 5.78 -14.74 8.96
N LYS A 93 5.16 -14.00 9.89
CA LYS A 93 4.79 -14.49 11.21
C LYS A 93 3.72 -15.60 11.18
N LYS A 94 2.85 -15.61 10.16
CA LYS A 94 1.79 -16.60 10.00
C LYS A 94 2.21 -17.83 9.18
N CYS A 95 3.50 -17.95 8.79
CA CYS A 95 4.02 -19.01 7.91
C CYS A 95 3.18 -19.21 6.63
N ARG A 96 2.57 -18.14 6.10
CA ARG A 96 1.65 -18.21 4.95
C ARG A 96 2.28 -17.53 3.74
N LEU A 97 3.37 -18.12 3.25
CA LEU A 97 4.24 -17.57 2.22
C LEU A 97 3.67 -17.38 0.79
N PRO A 98 2.51 -17.91 0.34
CA PRO A 98 2.11 -17.72 -1.06
C PRO A 98 1.47 -16.35 -1.37
N LEU A 99 1.28 -15.45 -0.38
CA LEU A 99 0.65 -14.16 -0.64
C LEU A 99 1.58 -13.14 -1.33
N PHE A 100 2.90 -13.30 -1.16
CA PHE A 100 3.93 -12.41 -1.72
C PHE A 100 4.90 -13.11 -2.67
N SER A 101 4.65 -14.37 -3.03
CA SER A 101 5.42 -15.09 -4.06
C SER A 101 5.06 -14.64 -5.49
N CYS A 102 4.06 -13.79 -5.65
CA CYS A 102 3.68 -13.17 -6.93
C CYS A 102 4.04 -11.68 -6.87
N GLN A 103 5.14 -11.31 -7.54
CA GLN A 103 5.51 -9.96 -8.01
C GLN A 103 4.75 -8.76 -7.40
N CYS A 104 4.88 -8.55 -6.09
CA CYS A 104 4.70 -7.21 -5.52
C CYS A 104 6.10 -6.63 -5.37
N GLU A 105 6.74 -6.29 -6.49
CA GLU A 105 7.95 -5.47 -6.47
C GLU A 105 7.53 -4.05 -6.08
N VAL A 106 7.53 -3.78 -4.77
CA VAL A 106 7.63 -2.38 -4.33
C VAL A 106 9.08 -1.99 -4.56
N VAL A 107 9.39 -1.53 -5.77
CA VAL A 107 10.68 -0.95 -6.09
C VAL A 107 10.77 0.38 -5.32
N VAL A 108 11.27 0.30 -4.10
CA VAL A 108 11.74 1.49 -3.36
C VAL A 108 13.13 1.77 -3.91
N ASN A 109 13.21 2.53 -5.00
CA ASN A 109 14.47 3.13 -5.40
C ASN A 109 14.81 4.17 -4.32
N LEU A 110 15.82 3.86 -3.49
CA LEU A 110 16.46 4.81 -2.58
C LEU A 110 17.40 5.73 -3.36
#